data_AF-A0A258CL83-F1
#
_entry.id   AF-A0A258CL83-F1
#
_cell.length_a   1.000
_cell.length_b   1.000
_cell.length_c   1.000
_cell.angle_alpha   90.00
_cell.angle_beta   90.00
_cell.angle_gamma   90.00
#
_symmetry.space_group_name_H-M   'P 1'
#
loop_
_entity.id
_entity.type
_entity.pdbx_description
1 polymer ?
#
loop_
_entity_poly.entity_id
_entity_poly.type
_entity_poly.pdbx_seq_one_letter_code
_entity_poly.pdbx_strand_id
1 'polypeptide(L)'
;FARMRAERKAVADEHRARGREQAEIIRADVDARVTVMLADAERNSRTVRGEGDATAAKVYADMYSKNAEFYAFVRSLEAYRNSFNSKNDVLVVQPDNDFFKYMRSDKVSN
;
A
#
# COMPACT_ATOMS: atom_id res chain seq x y z
N PHE A 1 30.05 50.48 35.21
CA PHE A 1 30.40 49.13 34.70
C PHE A 1 29.30 48.07 34.85
N ALA A 2 28.65 47.94 36.02
CA ALA A 2 27.59 46.92 36.21
C ALA A 2 26.37 47.11 35.29
N ARG A 3 25.92 48.35 35.05
CA ARG A 3 24.79 48.66 34.15
C ARG A 3 25.05 48.24 32.69
N MET A 4 26.21 48.62 32.11
CA MET A 4 26.56 48.21 30.74
C MET A 4 26.63 46.69 30.57
N ARG A 5 27.10 45.95 31.59
CA ARG A 5 27.10 44.48 31.57
C ARG A 5 25.68 43.91 31.60
N ALA A 6 24.80 44.48 32.41
CA ALA A 6 23.41 44.07 32.50
C ALA A 6 22.66 44.34 31.19
N GLU A 7 22.86 45.50 30.57
CA GLU A 7 22.28 45.85 29.27
C GLU A 7 22.76 44.90 28.16
N ARG A 8 24.06 44.61 28.07
CA ARG A 8 24.58 43.65 27.10
C ARG A 8 24.03 42.24 27.32
N LYS A 9 23.87 41.82 28.58
CA LYS A 9 23.27 40.53 28.91
C LYS A 9 21.80 40.49 28.48
N ALA A 10 21.03 41.54 28.75
CA ALA A 10 19.63 41.66 28.35
C ALA A 10 19.48 41.58 26.83
N VAL A 11 20.30 42.29 26.06
CA VAL A 11 20.30 42.25 24.59
C VAL A 11 20.63 40.84 24.07
N ALA A 12 21.63 40.17 24.64
CA ALA A 12 21.97 38.80 24.26
C ALA A 12 20.83 37.81 24.59
N ASP A 13 20.18 37.97 25.74
CA ASP A 13 19.06 37.14 26.17
C ASP A 13 17.83 37.36 25.26
N GLU A 14 17.57 38.61 24.85
CA GLU A 14 16.54 38.98 23.89
C GLU A 14 16.78 38.35 22.51
N HIS A 15 18.01 38.44 21.97
CA HIS A 15 18.33 37.80 20.69
C HIS A 15 18.17 36.29 20.75
N ARG A 16 18.56 35.64 21.85
CA ARG A 16 18.36 34.19 22.03
C ARG A 16 16.87 33.84 22.16
N ALA A 17 16.08 34.68 22.84
CA ALA A 17 14.63 34.48 22.94
C ALA A 17 13.95 34.55 21.57
N ARG A 18 14.25 35.59 20.78
CA ARG A 18 13.74 35.72 19.40
C ARG A 18 14.17 34.57 18.49
N GLY A 19 15.43 34.12 18.61
CA GLY A 19 15.92 32.97 17.85
C GLY A 19 15.19 31.67 18.21
N ARG A 20 14.87 31.46 19.50
CA ARG A 20 14.07 30.31 19.93
C ARG A 20 12.64 30.40 19.43
N GLU A 21 12.01 31.56 19.53
CA GLU A 21 10.64 31.78 19.04
C GLU A 21 10.53 31.49 17.53
N GLN A 22 11.45 32.02 16.73
CA GLN A 22 11.50 31.75 15.29
C GLN A 22 11.73 30.26 15.00
N ALA A 23 12.61 29.60 15.75
CA ALA A 23 12.85 28.18 15.59
C ALA A 23 11.60 27.34 15.89
N GLU A 24 10.85 27.68 16.95
CA GLU A 24 9.60 26.99 17.29
C GLU A 24 8.52 27.20 16.22
N ILE A 25 8.39 28.42 15.69
CA ILE A 25 7.46 28.70 14.58
C ILE A 25 7.81 27.85 13.36
N ILE A 26 9.09 27.81 12.97
CA ILE A 26 9.56 27.03 11.82
C ILE A 26 9.29 25.55 12.04
N ARG A 27 9.57 25.01 13.23
CA ARG A 27 9.31 23.61 13.55
C ARG A 27 7.83 23.27 13.44
N ALA A 28 6.97 24.05 14.09
CA ALA A 28 5.53 23.81 14.08
C ALA A 28 4.95 23.84 12.66
N ASP A 29 5.41 24.78 11.82
CA ASP A 29 5.01 24.89 10.43
C ASP A 29 5.53 23.70 9.58
N VAL A 30 6.78 23.28 9.77
CA VAL A 30 7.32 22.09 9.10
C VAL A 30 6.55 20.84 9.50
N ASP A 31 6.25 20.65 10.78
CA ASP A 31 5.50 19.49 11.29
C ASP A 31 4.09 19.43 10.69
N ALA A 32 3.42 20.57 10.59
CA ALA A 32 2.12 20.69 9.92
C ALA A 32 2.22 20.30 8.43
N ARG A 33 3.22 20.83 7.70
CA ARG A 33 3.42 20.52 6.29
C ARG A 33 3.74 19.05 6.05
N VAL A 34 4.59 18.44 6.88
CA VAL A 34 4.93 17.02 6.79
C VAL A 34 3.69 16.16 6.99
N THR A 35 2.86 16.50 7.96
CA THR A 35 1.61 15.78 8.23
C THR A 35 0.66 15.82 7.03
N VAL A 36 0.47 16.99 6.43
CA VAL A 36 -0.36 17.15 5.23
C VAL A 36 0.23 16.38 4.04
N MET A 37 1.55 16.50 3.83
CA MET A 37 2.24 15.81 2.73
C MET A 37 2.10 14.29 2.83
N LEU A 38 2.27 13.72 4.02
CA LEU A 38 2.08 12.28 4.24
C LEU A 38 0.62 11.87 4.02
N ALA A 39 -0.33 12.65 4.52
CA ALA A 39 -1.75 12.38 4.32
C ALA A 39 -2.14 12.40 2.83
N ASP A 40 -1.63 13.37 2.07
CA ASP A 40 -1.85 13.47 0.62
C ASP A 40 -1.17 12.32 -0.14
N ALA A 41 0.06 11.96 0.23
CA ALA A 41 0.76 10.83 -0.36
C ALA A 41 0.00 9.51 -0.14
N GLU A 42 -0.47 9.28 1.09
CA GLU A 42 -1.30 8.12 1.40
C GLU A 42 -2.63 8.11 0.66
N ARG A 43 -3.31 9.27 0.59
CA ARG A 43 -4.55 9.42 -0.16
C ARG A 43 -4.33 9.06 -1.62
N ASN A 44 -3.31 9.62 -2.24
CA ASN A 44 -2.98 9.35 -3.65
C ASN A 44 -2.64 7.88 -3.87
N SER A 45 -1.84 7.28 -2.98
CA SER A 45 -1.52 5.85 -3.05
C SER A 45 -2.79 4.98 -2.99
N ARG A 46 -3.71 5.28 -2.07
CA ARG A 46 -5.00 4.56 -1.95
C ARG A 46 -5.88 4.76 -3.18
N THR A 47 -5.95 5.97 -3.73
CA THR A 47 -6.71 6.26 -4.95
C THR A 47 -6.18 5.44 -6.13
N VAL A 48 -4.88 5.51 -6.41
CA VAL A 48 -4.26 4.77 -7.52
C VAL A 48 -4.46 3.26 -7.37
N ARG A 49 -4.32 2.74 -6.14
CA ARG A 49 -4.55 1.33 -5.87
C ARG A 49 -6.02 0.94 -6.09
N GLY A 50 -6.95 1.77 -5.63
CA GLY A 50 -8.39 1.58 -5.84
C GLY A 50 -8.79 1.62 -7.32
N GLU A 51 -8.20 2.51 -8.11
CA GLU A 51 -8.39 2.57 -9.57
C GLU A 51 -7.86 1.31 -10.27
N GLY A 52 -6.71 0.81 -9.84
CA GLY A 52 -6.13 -0.45 -10.31
C GLY A 52 -7.03 -1.63 -9.99
N ASP A 53 -7.50 -1.74 -8.74
CA ASP A 53 -8.40 -2.81 -8.29
C ASP A 53 -9.74 -2.76 -9.03
N ALA A 54 -10.30 -1.56 -9.24
CA ALA A 54 -11.53 -1.38 -10.02
C ALA A 54 -11.35 -1.79 -11.48
N THR A 55 -10.22 -1.44 -12.08
CA THR A 55 -9.90 -1.82 -13.47
C THR A 55 -9.73 -3.33 -13.58
N ALA A 56 -9.00 -3.95 -12.65
CA ALA A 56 -8.84 -5.39 -12.60
C ALA A 56 -10.19 -6.09 -12.44
N ALA A 57 -11.02 -5.66 -11.49
CA ALA A 57 -12.36 -6.21 -11.27
C ALA A 57 -13.24 -6.08 -12.52
N LYS A 58 -13.19 -4.94 -13.22
CA LYS A 58 -13.91 -4.74 -14.48
C LYS A 58 -13.44 -5.71 -15.56
N VAL A 59 -12.12 -5.85 -15.75
CA VAL A 59 -11.55 -6.80 -16.72
C VAL A 59 -11.97 -8.24 -16.39
N TYR A 60 -11.97 -8.60 -15.09
CA TYR A 60 -12.43 -9.92 -14.65
C TYR A 60 -13.93 -10.12 -14.91
N ALA A 61 -14.79 -9.14 -14.63
CA ALA A 61 -16.21 -9.21 -14.91
C ALA A 61 -16.51 -9.30 -16.41
N ASP A 62 -15.80 -8.52 -17.22
CA ASP A 62 -15.91 -8.55 -18.69
C ASP A 62 -15.49 -9.93 -19.23
N MET A 63 -14.41 -10.52 -18.72
CA MET A 63 -14.00 -11.89 -19.09
C MET A 63 -15.02 -12.94 -18.65
N TYR A 64 -15.57 -12.82 -17.44
CA TYR A 64 -16.61 -13.72 -16.95
C TYR A 64 -17.84 -13.72 -17.86
N SER A 65 -18.25 -12.53 -18.34
CA SER A 65 -19.38 -12.41 -19.26
C SER A 65 -19.13 -13.01 -20.65
N LYS A 66 -17.86 -13.06 -21.09
CA LYS A 66 -17.48 -13.59 -22.40
C LYS A 66 -17.30 -15.11 -22.41
N ASN A 67 -16.69 -15.69 -21.36
CA ASN A 67 -16.54 -17.13 -21.22
C ASN A 67 -16.25 -17.54 -19.77
N ALA A 68 -17.30 -17.94 -19.04
CA ALA A 68 -17.20 -18.32 -17.63
C ALA A 68 -16.34 -19.58 -17.39
N GLU A 69 -16.30 -20.53 -18.33
CA GLU A 69 -15.50 -21.76 -18.19
C GLU A 69 -14.00 -21.49 -18.32
N PHE A 70 -13.59 -20.68 -19.31
CA PHE A 70 -12.18 -20.31 -19.48
C PHE A 70 -11.65 -19.53 -18.28
N TYR A 71 -12.47 -18.66 -17.69
CA TYR A 71 -12.12 -17.93 -16.47
C TYR A 71 -11.92 -18.87 -15.27
N ALA A 72 -12.82 -19.83 -15.04
CA ALA A 72 -12.69 -20.80 -13.97
C ALA A 72 -11.39 -21.62 -14.10
N PHE A 73 -11.03 -21.99 -15.33
CA PHE A 73 -9.77 -22.65 -15.63
C PHE A 73 -8.55 -21.78 -15.30
N VAL A 74 -8.48 -20.54 -15.81
CA VAL A 74 -7.34 -19.63 -15.53
C VAL A 74 -7.22 -19.30 -14.04
N ARG A 75 -8.35 -19.11 -13.35
CA ARG A 75 -8.37 -18.87 -11.90
C ARG A 75 -7.86 -20.07 -11.12
N SER A 76 -8.19 -21.29 -11.56
CA SER A 76 -7.64 -22.51 -10.97
C SER A 76 -6.11 -22.58 -11.17
N LEU A 77 -5.60 -22.25 -12.36
CA LEU A 77 -4.16 -22.20 -12.67
C LEU A 77 -3.38 -21.19 -11.80
N GLU A 78 -3.96 -20.03 -11.54
CA GLU A 78 -3.37 -19.02 -10.66
C GLU A 78 -3.33 -19.51 -9.20
N ALA A 79 -4.40 -20.16 -8.73
CA ALA A 79 -4.45 -20.76 -7.40
C ALA A 79 -3.42 -21.91 -7.25
N TYR A 80 -3.23 -22.73 -8.29
CA TYR A 80 -2.16 -23.73 -8.34
C TYR A 80 -0.79 -23.06 -8.19
N ARG A 81 -0.48 -22.05 -9.02
CA ARG A 81 0.81 -21.35 -8.97
C ARG A 81 1.12 -20.74 -7.61
N ASN A 82 0.12 -20.15 -6.95
CA ASN A 82 0.28 -19.55 -5.63
C ASN A 82 0.49 -20.62 -4.54
N SER A 83 -0.21 -21.75 -4.63
CA SER A 83 -0.07 -22.86 -3.67
C SER A 83 1.28 -23.58 -3.80
N PHE A 84 1.88 -23.61 -4.99
CA PHE A 84 3.20 -24.24 -5.23
C PHE A 84 4.39 -23.29 -4.99
N ASN A 85 4.16 -22.04 -4.59
CA ASN A 85 5.24 -21.07 -4.37
C ASN A 85 5.91 -21.21 -2.98
N SER A 86 5.37 -22.07 -2.10
CA SER A 86 5.93 -22.47 -0.81
C SER A 86 6.29 -23.95 -0.84
N LYS A 87 7.54 -24.31 -0.52
CA LYS A 87 8.01 -25.72 -0.49
C LYS A 87 7.36 -26.58 0.60
N ASN A 88 6.56 -25.99 1.51
CA ASN A 88 6.06 -26.63 2.73
C ASN A 88 4.53 -26.71 2.83
N ASP A 89 3.78 -26.32 1.79
CA ASP A 89 2.31 -26.29 1.88
C ASP A 89 1.75 -27.69 1.55
N VAL A 90 1.30 -28.40 2.58
CA VAL A 90 0.59 -29.68 2.43
C VAL A 90 -0.81 -29.38 1.89
N LEU A 91 -0.98 -29.59 0.59
CA LEU A 91 -2.26 -29.42 -0.10
C LEU A 91 -3.15 -30.65 0.15
N VAL A 92 -4.05 -30.57 1.14
CA VAL A 92 -5.09 -31.59 1.37
C VAL A 92 -6.25 -31.33 0.40
N VAL A 93 -6.20 -31.91 -0.80
CA VAL A 93 -7.32 -31.85 -1.75
C VAL A 93 -8.06 -33.17 -1.73
N GLN A 94 -9.37 -33.11 -1.46
CA GLN A 94 -10.23 -34.25 -1.70
C GLN A 94 -10.25 -34.59 -3.21
N PRO A 95 -10.12 -35.87 -3.58
CA PRO A 95 -9.99 -36.30 -4.98
C PRO A 95 -11.23 -36.04 -5.86
N ASP A 96 -12.32 -35.52 -5.30
CA ASP A 96 -13.61 -35.31 -5.99
C ASP A 96 -13.94 -33.83 -6.20
N ASN A 97 -13.00 -32.93 -5.91
CA ASN A 97 -13.21 -31.49 -6.06
C ASN A 97 -13.18 -31.07 -7.54
N ASP A 98 -14.11 -30.19 -7.96
CA ASP A 98 -14.22 -29.59 -9.31
C ASP A 98 -12.89 -28.99 -9.81
N PHE A 99 -11.97 -28.73 -8.88
CA PHE A 99 -10.58 -28.35 -9.10
C PHE A 99 -9.80 -29.25 -10.08
N PHE A 100 -10.07 -30.56 -10.12
CA PHE A 100 -9.39 -31.51 -11.03
C PHE A 100 -10.22 -31.89 -12.27
N LYS A 101 -11.43 -31.33 -12.43
CA LYS A 101 -12.32 -31.70 -13.54
C LYS A 101 -11.68 -31.48 -14.92
N TYR A 102 -10.95 -30.38 -15.08
CA TYR A 102 -10.26 -30.04 -16.33
C TYR A 102 -8.92 -30.77 -16.54
N MET A 103 -8.25 -31.18 -15.46
CA MET A 103 -7.01 -31.96 -15.56
C MET A 103 -7.30 -33.46 -15.80
N ARG A 104 -8.49 -33.93 -15.41
CA ARG A 104 -8.97 -35.30 -15.67
C ARG A 104 -9.68 -35.46 -17.02
N SER A 105 -10.17 -34.38 -17.63
CA SER A 105 -10.83 -34.46 -18.95
C SER A 105 -9.86 -34.71 -20.10
N ASP A 106 -8.55 -34.56 -19.87
CA ASP A 106 -7.48 -34.91 -20.84
C ASP A 106 -7.05 -36.38 -20.78
N LYS A 107 -7.88 -37.28 -20.23
CA LYS A 107 -7.82 -38.68 -20.66
C LYS A 107 -8.38 -38.77 -22.08
N VAL A 108 -7.48 -38.48 -23.02
CA VAL A 108 -7.48 -38.86 -24.42
C VAL A 108 -8.28 -40.14 -24.62
N SER A 109 -9.48 -39.99 -25.18
CA SER A 109 -10.23 -41.09 -25.76
C SER A 109 -9.81 -41.23 -27.21
N ASN A 110 -8.63 -41.85 -27.42
CA ASN A 110 -8.27 -42.82 -28.46
C ASN A 110 -6.76 -43.01 -28.50
#